data_AF-A0A8X6LLN3-F1
#
_entry.id   AF-A0A8X6LLN3-F1
#
_cell.length_a   1.000
_cell.length_b   1.000
_cell.length_c   1.000
_cell.angle_alpha   90.00
_cell.angle_beta   90.00
_cell.angle_gamma   90.00
#
_symmetry.space_group_name_H-M   'P 1'
#
loop_
_entity.id
_entity.type
_entity.pdbx_description
1 polymer ?
#
loop_
_entity_poly.entity_id
_entity_poly.type
_entity_poly.pdbx_seq_one_letter_code
_entity_poly.pdbx_strand_id
1 'polypeptide(L)'
;HLAVVVGPGSFTGIRVGISAAQGINLATNKPLYGVSALEAQAYAISLLCANSKKNIRAIIKNAQGFYTQLFDFNLLPLSGPTAVRDPGHATSSTHMDCNLNASHAGLLVHYRLKNKQKLKEVEALYLNEPQAYNTKVFGIQRARQSEIDLLVYYKPFFVYKSSEDSNRGLVLLTKSRVKRDLVYAYQILSYLKLDDHTYTHLSYVLKIKSRFIFTHLVYRFDEVNENSLMRVSLDGNVIEGTEYQYNKTGYIIHGFVYQARKDIQAIFHLHTPSIVAVSSLKDGLLPISQWALHFYNKISYHNYDSLALSNTEGKRLIADLKENFVMLMRNHGSITCGRTIQEAMFYTYHLEQACKTQCLTLAMNRELSIPSEEICSKAVKDLLSLKAILVRGIGTHGLD
;
A
#
# COMPACT_ATOMS: atom_id res chain seq x y z
N HIS A 1 3.94 -4.87 33.30
CA HIS A 1 3.00 -4.48 32.23
C HIS A 1 3.70 -3.49 31.30
N LEU A 2 3.33 -3.50 30.03
CA LEU A 2 3.74 -2.53 29.01
C LEU A 2 2.51 -1.69 28.65
N ALA A 3 2.71 -0.42 28.33
CA ALA A 3 1.67 0.48 27.89
C ALA A 3 2.13 1.20 26.64
N VAL A 4 1.24 1.33 25.65
CA VAL A 4 1.52 2.07 24.42
C VAL A 4 0.34 2.98 24.07
N VAL A 5 0.65 4.17 23.53
CA VAL A 5 -0.37 5.11 23.11
C VAL A 5 -0.93 4.71 21.75
N VAL A 6 -2.26 4.56 21.62
CA VAL A 6 -2.91 4.01 20.42
C VAL A 6 -3.66 5.04 19.55
N GLY A 7 -3.63 6.33 19.90
CA GLY A 7 -4.22 7.42 19.10
C GLY A 7 -4.95 8.47 19.94
N PRO A 8 -5.42 9.60 19.38
CA PRO A 8 -5.10 10.14 18.05
C PRO A 8 -3.68 10.73 18.00
N GLY A 9 -3.03 10.66 16.83
CA GLY A 9 -1.64 11.12 16.61
C GLY A 9 -1.19 10.88 15.16
N SER A 10 0.06 11.20 14.81
CA SER A 10 0.56 10.98 13.44
C SER A 10 0.56 9.49 13.08
N PHE A 11 0.02 9.18 11.89
CA PHE A 11 -0.25 7.82 11.43
C PHE A 11 0.99 6.92 11.49
N THR A 12 2.15 7.44 11.06
CA THR A 12 3.44 6.74 11.08
C THR A 12 3.97 6.51 12.50
N GLY A 13 3.88 7.52 13.38
CA GLY A 13 4.45 7.45 14.73
C GLY A 13 3.72 6.44 15.62
N ILE A 14 2.39 6.37 15.50
CA ILE A 14 1.58 5.40 16.26
C ILE A 14 1.84 3.97 15.80
N ARG A 15 1.91 3.71 14.48
CA ARG A 15 2.17 2.36 13.95
C ARG A 15 3.54 1.85 14.39
N VAL A 16 4.58 2.69 14.25
CA VAL A 16 5.94 2.33 14.71
C VAL A 16 5.97 2.06 16.22
N GLY A 17 5.33 2.92 17.03
CA GLY A 17 5.25 2.74 18.47
C GLY A 17 4.53 1.45 18.89
N ILE A 18 3.39 1.15 18.26
CA ILE A 18 2.63 -0.09 18.50
C ILE A 18 3.44 -1.32 18.08
N SER A 19 4.01 -1.33 16.89
CA SER A 19 4.81 -2.45 16.39
C SER A 19 6.04 -2.70 17.28
N ALA A 20 6.73 -1.64 17.71
CA ALA A 20 7.83 -1.76 18.65
C ALA A 20 7.38 -2.35 20.00
N ALA A 21 6.25 -1.86 20.53
CA ALA A 21 5.70 -2.37 21.79
C ALA A 21 5.26 -3.84 21.69
N GLN A 22 4.68 -4.25 20.57
CA GLN A 22 4.33 -5.65 20.26
C GLN A 22 5.59 -6.52 20.19
N GLY A 23 6.66 -6.05 19.55
CA GLY A 23 7.96 -6.75 19.55
C GLY A 23 8.53 -6.94 20.97
N ILE A 24 8.47 -5.91 21.81
CA ILE A 24 8.92 -5.99 23.21
C ILE A 24 8.01 -6.93 24.01
N ASN A 25 6.69 -6.91 23.77
CA ASN A 25 5.73 -7.83 24.40
C ASN A 25 6.08 -9.29 24.06
N LEU A 26 6.31 -9.61 22.78
CA LEU A 26 6.72 -10.93 22.33
C LEU A 26 8.03 -11.37 22.99
N ALA A 27 9.01 -10.48 23.09
CA ALA A 27 10.31 -10.79 23.66
C ALA A 27 10.29 -10.96 25.19
N THR A 28 9.42 -10.24 25.90
CA THR A 28 9.44 -10.18 27.38
C THR A 28 8.30 -10.93 28.04
N ASN A 29 7.31 -11.40 27.26
CA ASN A 29 6.06 -12.00 27.72
C ASN A 29 5.29 -11.12 28.74
N LYS A 30 5.57 -9.81 28.78
CA LYS A 30 4.89 -8.86 29.69
C LYS A 30 3.57 -8.41 29.05
N PRO A 31 2.43 -8.44 29.77
CA PRO A 31 1.15 -7.98 29.24
C PRO A 31 1.24 -6.54 28.71
N LEU A 32 0.73 -6.31 27.50
CA LEU A 32 0.79 -5.05 26.79
C LEU A 32 -0.61 -4.46 26.60
N TYR A 33 -0.80 -3.19 26.96
CA TYR A 33 -2.09 -2.51 26.94
C TYR A 33 -2.06 -1.24 26.09
N GLY A 34 -3.15 -1.02 25.35
CA GLY A 34 -3.36 0.19 24.57
C GLY A 34 -4.02 1.28 25.42
N VAL A 35 -3.51 2.51 25.33
CA VAL A 35 -4.09 3.69 25.99
C VAL A 35 -4.27 4.78 24.94
N SER A 36 -5.48 5.30 24.75
CA SER A 36 -5.63 6.46 23.86
C SER A 36 -5.00 7.70 24.51
N ALA A 37 -4.43 8.59 23.70
CA ALA A 37 -3.93 9.87 24.14
C ALA A 37 -5.04 10.70 24.82
N LEU A 38 -6.30 10.56 24.38
CA LEU A 38 -7.45 11.19 25.03
C LEU A 38 -7.67 10.68 26.46
N GLU A 39 -7.54 9.37 26.69
CA GLU A 39 -7.59 8.79 28.04
C GLU A 39 -6.41 9.25 28.90
N ALA A 40 -5.19 9.29 28.33
CA ALA A 40 -4.01 9.81 29.03
C ALA A 40 -4.20 11.29 29.42
N GLN A 41 -4.87 12.08 28.58
CA GLN A 41 -5.20 13.48 28.87
C GLN A 41 -6.27 13.61 29.94
N ALA A 42 -7.31 12.80 29.87
CA ALA A 42 -8.33 12.76 30.92
C ALA A 42 -7.71 12.42 32.27
N TYR A 43 -6.77 11.46 32.30
CA TYR A 43 -6.01 11.12 33.51
C TYR A 43 -5.19 12.32 34.02
N ALA A 44 -4.43 12.98 33.16
CA ALA A 44 -3.66 14.16 33.54
C ALA A 44 -4.56 15.27 34.14
N ILE A 45 -5.69 15.55 33.50
CA ILE A 45 -6.69 16.53 33.99
C ILE A 45 -7.26 16.09 35.34
N SER A 46 -7.55 14.80 35.53
CA SER A 46 -8.12 14.28 36.78
C SER A 46 -7.18 14.49 37.98
N LEU A 47 -5.87 14.39 37.77
CA LEU A 47 -4.87 14.65 38.82
C LEU A 47 -4.87 16.11 39.25
N LEU A 48 -5.10 17.04 38.31
CA LEU A 48 -5.16 18.47 38.55
C LEU A 48 -6.50 18.92 39.15
N CYS A 49 -7.58 18.18 38.85
CA CYS A 49 -8.96 18.51 39.23
C CYS A 49 -9.55 17.57 40.30
N ALA A 50 -8.70 16.89 41.08
CA ALA A 50 -9.06 15.79 41.97
C ALA A 50 -10.24 16.08 42.94
N ASN A 51 -10.44 17.35 43.30
CA ASN A 51 -11.49 17.77 44.24
C ASN A 51 -12.84 18.14 43.58
N SER A 52 -12.93 18.21 42.25
CA SER A 52 -14.11 18.79 41.58
C SER A 52 -15.26 17.80 41.36
N LYS A 53 -15.00 16.49 41.34
CA LYS A 53 -15.95 15.41 40.92
C LYS A 53 -16.70 15.71 39.60
N LYS A 54 -16.16 16.57 38.73
CA LYS A 54 -16.78 16.92 37.45
C LYS A 54 -16.39 15.93 36.35
N ASN A 55 -17.24 15.84 35.33
CA ASN A 55 -16.91 15.14 34.09
C ASN A 55 -15.73 15.83 33.39
N ILE A 56 -14.90 15.05 32.72
CA ILE A 56 -13.68 15.49 32.07
C ILE A 56 -13.86 15.41 30.56
N ARG A 57 -13.64 16.52 29.86
CA ARG A 57 -13.56 16.55 28.40
C ARG A 57 -12.09 16.63 28.00
N ALA A 58 -11.56 15.53 27.45
CA ALA A 58 -10.24 15.53 26.83
C ALA A 58 -10.33 16.17 25.44
N ILE A 59 -9.34 16.97 25.08
CA ILE A 59 -9.22 17.62 23.77
C ILE A 59 -7.76 17.58 23.33
N ILE A 60 -7.47 16.86 22.26
CA ILE A 60 -6.14 16.83 21.65
C ILE A 60 -6.18 17.59 20.33
N LYS A 61 -5.27 18.54 20.18
CA LYS A 61 -5.01 19.22 18.91
C LYS A 61 -3.86 18.52 18.19
N ASN A 62 -4.03 18.26 16.90
CA ASN A 62 -2.91 17.95 16.02
C ASN A 62 -3.05 18.72 14.70
N ALA A 63 -2.21 18.41 13.70
CA ALA A 63 -2.26 19.05 12.39
C ALA A 63 -3.59 18.83 11.63
N GLN A 64 -4.39 17.83 12.01
CA GLN A 64 -5.65 17.42 11.35
C GLN A 64 -6.90 18.06 12.01
N GLY A 65 -6.74 18.78 13.11
CA GLY A 65 -7.84 19.41 13.85
C GLY A 65 -7.85 19.01 15.31
N PHE A 66 -9.05 18.98 15.90
CA PHE A 66 -9.27 18.65 17.30
C PHE A 66 -9.97 17.30 17.43
N TYR A 67 -9.54 16.52 18.41
CA TYR A 67 -10.20 15.29 18.81
C TYR A 67 -10.66 15.43 20.25
N THR A 68 -11.87 14.97 20.54
CA THR A 68 -12.43 15.06 21.88
C THR A 68 -13.09 13.77 22.33
N GLN A 69 -13.07 13.54 23.64
CA GLN A 69 -13.83 12.48 24.28
C GLN A 69 -14.21 12.92 25.70
N LEU A 70 -15.44 12.60 26.10
CA LEU A 70 -15.96 12.85 27.43
C LEU A 70 -15.78 11.62 28.33
N PHE A 71 -15.34 11.86 29.56
CA PHE A 71 -15.14 10.90 30.63
C PHE A 71 -15.85 11.35 31.90
N ASP A 72 -16.22 10.41 32.75
CA ASP A 72 -16.63 10.73 34.13
C ASP A 72 -15.41 10.99 35.02
N PHE A 73 -15.65 11.32 36.29
CA PHE A 73 -14.58 11.56 37.27
C PHE A 73 -13.76 10.30 37.63
N ASN A 74 -14.25 9.10 37.28
CA ASN A 74 -13.55 7.83 37.45
C ASN A 74 -12.80 7.40 36.18
N LEU A 75 -12.72 8.28 35.17
CA LEU A 75 -12.06 8.04 33.88
C LEU A 75 -12.71 6.93 33.04
N LEU A 76 -14.00 6.68 33.28
CA LEU A 76 -14.81 5.85 32.40
C LEU A 76 -15.32 6.70 31.24
N PRO A 77 -15.24 6.21 30.00
CA PRO A 77 -15.70 6.95 28.84
C PRO A 77 -17.23 7.09 28.87
N LEU A 78 -17.71 8.34 28.84
CA LEU A 78 -19.13 8.67 28.67
C LEU A 78 -19.52 8.82 27.20
N SER A 79 -18.52 8.89 26.31
CA SER A 79 -18.70 9.02 24.87
C SER A 79 -17.60 8.29 24.12
N GLY A 80 -17.84 8.01 22.84
CA GLY A 80 -16.80 7.62 21.91
C GLY A 80 -15.90 8.81 21.55
N PRO A 81 -14.62 8.55 21.23
CA PRO A 81 -13.73 9.59 20.73
C PRO A 81 -14.20 10.12 19.36
N THR A 82 -14.17 11.43 19.16
CA THR A 82 -14.78 12.12 18.00
C THR A 82 -13.87 13.24 17.47
N ALA A 83 -13.81 13.40 16.15
CA ALA A 83 -13.15 14.53 15.49
C ALA A 83 -14.09 15.75 15.42
N VAL A 84 -13.60 16.94 15.78
CA VAL A 84 -14.38 18.19 15.77
C VAL A 84 -13.61 19.32 15.08
N ARG A 85 -14.34 20.19 14.36
CA ARG A 85 -13.75 21.33 13.61
C ARG A 85 -13.37 22.50 14.53
N ASP A 86 -14.20 22.75 15.54
CA ASP A 86 -13.97 23.72 16.60
C ASP A 86 -14.55 23.11 17.89
N PRO A 87 -13.75 22.89 18.95
CA PRO A 87 -14.26 22.33 20.20
C PRO A 87 -15.24 23.26 20.92
N GLY A 88 -15.40 24.51 20.46
CA GLY A 88 -16.29 25.52 21.03
C GLY A 88 -15.75 26.07 22.35
N HIS A 89 -15.93 27.37 22.57
CA HIS A 89 -15.82 27.95 23.92
C HIS A 89 -17.07 27.54 24.70
N ALA A 90 -17.06 26.34 25.29
CA ALA A 90 -18.11 25.99 26.24
C ALA A 90 -18.00 26.96 27.43
N THR A 91 -19.00 27.82 27.57
CA THR A 91 -19.05 28.98 28.49
C THR A 91 -19.04 28.61 29.99
N SER A 92 -18.69 27.36 30.33
CA SER A 92 -18.51 26.88 31.70
C SER A 92 -17.36 25.86 31.87
N SER A 93 -16.47 25.69 30.89
CA SER A 93 -15.36 24.72 30.98
C SER A 93 -14.02 25.40 31.32
N THR A 94 -13.40 24.98 32.41
CA THR A 94 -11.98 25.26 32.69
C THR A 94 -11.13 24.59 31.61
N HIS A 95 -10.49 25.39 30.75
CA HIS A 95 -9.51 24.92 29.78
C HIS A 95 -8.14 24.79 30.46
N MET A 96 -7.51 23.62 30.32
CA MET A 96 -6.17 23.36 30.84
C MET A 96 -5.35 22.64 29.76
N ASP A 97 -4.30 23.29 29.28
CA ASP A 97 -3.35 22.70 28.36
C ASP A 97 -2.35 21.83 29.14
N CYS A 98 -2.42 20.51 28.94
CA CYS A 98 -1.55 19.54 29.57
C CYS A 98 -0.64 18.90 28.52
N ASN A 99 0.69 18.97 28.73
CA ASN A 99 1.65 18.28 27.88
C ASN A 99 1.67 16.77 28.19
N LEU A 100 1.19 15.98 27.24
CA LEU A 100 1.17 14.52 27.33
C LEU A 100 2.53 13.90 27.00
N ASN A 101 2.92 12.87 27.75
CA ASN A 101 4.06 12.03 27.42
C ASN A 101 3.80 10.56 27.82
N ALA A 102 4.73 9.67 27.48
CA ALA A 102 4.58 8.23 27.69
C ALA A 102 4.41 7.82 29.16
N SER A 103 4.89 8.61 30.13
CA SER A 103 4.74 8.27 31.56
C SER A 103 3.28 8.38 32.01
N HIS A 104 2.48 9.28 31.41
CA HIS A 104 1.05 9.39 31.70
C HIS A 104 0.26 8.14 31.29
N ALA A 105 0.62 7.51 30.18
CA ALA A 105 0.00 6.26 29.74
C ALA A 105 0.30 5.11 30.71
N GLY A 106 1.56 5.01 31.17
CA GLY A 106 1.96 4.02 32.17
C GLY A 106 1.24 4.20 33.52
N LEU A 107 1.13 5.45 34.00
CA LEU A 107 0.44 5.78 35.24
C LEU A 107 -1.06 5.49 35.16
N LEU A 108 -1.71 5.79 34.03
CA LEU A 108 -3.12 5.45 33.84
C LEU A 108 -3.34 3.93 33.85
N VAL A 109 -2.49 3.13 33.20
CA VAL A 109 -2.59 1.67 33.26
C VAL A 109 -2.46 1.18 34.70
N HIS A 110 -1.51 1.73 35.46
CA HIS A 110 -1.36 1.38 36.88
C HIS A 110 -2.61 1.75 37.70
N TYR A 111 -3.17 2.94 37.49
CA TYR A 111 -4.41 3.37 38.13
C TYR A 111 -5.57 2.42 37.81
N ARG A 112 -5.74 2.02 36.54
CA ARG A 112 -6.82 1.11 36.13
C ARG A 112 -6.69 -0.28 36.76
N LEU A 113 -5.47 -0.82 36.81
CA LEU A 113 -5.19 -2.10 37.48
C LEU A 113 -5.54 -2.04 38.98
N LYS A 114 -5.12 -0.97 39.67
CA LYS A 114 -5.41 -0.77 41.10
C LYS A 114 -6.92 -0.68 41.38
N ASN A 115 -7.67 -0.07 40.46
CA ASN A 115 -9.12 0.11 40.57
C ASN A 115 -9.94 -1.00 39.88
N LYS A 116 -9.30 -2.10 39.45
CA LYS A 116 -9.96 -3.23 38.75
C LYS A 116 -10.78 -2.81 37.51
N GLN A 117 -10.37 -1.74 36.84
CA GLN A 117 -11.00 -1.30 35.60
C GLN A 117 -10.55 -2.16 34.41
N LYS A 118 -11.47 -2.40 33.47
CA LYS A 118 -11.19 -3.19 32.26
C LYS A 118 -10.14 -2.48 31.40
N LEU A 119 -9.11 -3.21 30.99
CA LEU A 119 -8.10 -2.76 30.04
C LEU A 119 -8.40 -3.31 28.65
N LYS A 120 -8.03 -2.55 27.62
CA LYS A 120 -8.12 -2.99 26.22
C LYS A 120 -6.76 -3.52 25.77
N GLU A 121 -6.81 -4.60 24.99
CA GLU A 121 -5.65 -5.06 24.23
C GLU A 121 -5.21 -3.98 23.25
N VAL A 122 -3.98 -4.09 22.75
CA VAL A 122 -3.43 -3.10 21.82
C VAL A 122 -4.12 -3.22 20.48
N GLU A 123 -5.03 -2.28 20.25
CA GLU A 123 -5.62 -1.99 18.95
C GLU A 123 -5.37 -0.51 18.66
N ALA A 124 -4.90 -0.22 17.46
CA ALA A 124 -4.70 1.16 17.04
C ALA A 124 -6.07 1.84 16.87
N LEU A 125 -6.31 2.91 17.62
CA LEU A 125 -7.54 3.69 17.55
C LEU A 125 -7.36 4.83 16.56
N TYR A 126 -7.87 4.63 15.34
CA TYR A 126 -7.90 5.64 14.29
C TYR A 126 -9.27 6.29 14.24
N LEU A 127 -9.37 7.52 14.74
CA LEU A 127 -10.64 8.27 14.77
C LEU A 127 -11.11 8.75 13.40
N ASN A 128 -10.25 8.64 12.39
CA ASN A 128 -10.55 8.95 10.99
C ASN A 128 -10.47 7.71 10.09
N GLU A 129 -10.36 6.49 10.65
CA GLU A 129 -10.65 5.33 9.84
C GLU A 129 -12.14 5.37 9.48
N PRO A 130 -12.52 5.11 8.22
CA PRO A 130 -13.92 4.98 7.84
C PRO A 130 -14.52 3.79 8.61
N GLN A 131 -15.08 4.06 9.79
CA GLN A 131 -15.88 3.10 10.55
C GLN A 131 -17.23 2.90 9.84
N ALA A 132 -17.23 2.07 8.80
CA ALA A 132 -18.33 1.28 8.25
C ALA A 132 -17.80 0.68 6.93
N TYR A 133 -17.68 -0.64 6.76
CA TYR A 133 -18.77 -1.58 6.96
C TYR A 133 -18.29 -2.90 7.53
N ASN A 134 -19.15 -3.43 8.40
CA ASN A 134 -19.40 -4.84 8.61
C ASN A 134 -19.80 -5.50 7.26
N THR A 135 -18.87 -5.61 6.34
CA THR A 135 -18.90 -6.49 5.17
C THR A 135 -17.80 -7.49 5.48
N LYS A 136 -18.06 -8.77 5.78
CA LYS A 136 -18.26 -9.77 4.72
C LYS A 136 -17.80 -9.24 3.35
N VAL A 137 -16.54 -8.81 3.26
CA VAL A 137 -15.93 -8.48 1.98
C VAL A 137 -15.92 -9.79 1.21
N PHE A 138 -16.63 -9.76 0.09
CA PHE A 138 -16.80 -10.84 -0.85
C PHE A 138 -15.55 -11.72 -0.99
N GLY A 139 -15.70 -13.00 -0.64
CA GLY A 139 -15.43 -14.07 -1.60
C GLY A 139 -14.01 -14.27 -2.10
N ILE A 140 -12.97 -13.78 -1.43
CA ILE A 140 -11.70 -14.53 -1.43
C ILE A 140 -11.79 -15.48 -0.23
N GLN A 141 -12.57 -16.56 -0.37
CA GLN A 141 -12.21 -17.79 0.37
C GLN A 141 -10.71 -17.93 0.19
N ARG A 142 -9.92 -18.05 1.27
CA ARG A 142 -8.46 -18.22 1.28
C ARG A 142 -8.02 -18.99 0.03
N ALA A 143 -7.72 -18.27 -1.05
CA ALA A 143 -7.39 -18.91 -2.30
C ALA A 143 -6.05 -19.58 -2.03
N ARG A 144 -5.93 -20.87 -2.33
CA ARG A 144 -4.65 -21.56 -2.11
C ARG A 144 -3.60 -20.92 -3.02
N GLN A 145 -2.33 -20.92 -2.62
CA GLN A 145 -1.22 -20.35 -3.43
C GLN A 145 -1.31 -20.81 -4.90
N SER A 146 -1.66 -22.08 -5.14
CA SER A 146 -1.88 -22.68 -6.45
C SER A 146 -2.97 -22.01 -7.29
N GLU A 147 -4.07 -21.53 -6.68
CA GLU A 147 -5.16 -20.85 -7.39
C GLU A 147 -4.78 -19.43 -7.77
N ILE A 148 -3.95 -18.76 -6.96
CA ILE A 148 -3.43 -17.42 -7.27
C ILE A 148 -2.37 -17.51 -8.35
N ASP A 149 -1.49 -18.50 -8.29
CA ASP A 149 -0.57 -18.77 -9.39
C ASP A 149 -1.38 -19.01 -10.67
N LEU A 150 -2.46 -19.82 -10.62
CA LEU A 150 -3.37 -20.00 -11.76
C LEU A 150 -4.01 -18.68 -12.23
N LEU A 151 -4.43 -17.79 -11.33
CA LEU A 151 -4.97 -16.47 -11.65
C LEU A 151 -3.90 -15.56 -12.31
N VAL A 152 -2.66 -15.63 -11.85
CA VAL A 152 -1.51 -14.87 -12.38
C VAL A 152 -0.97 -15.48 -13.68
N TYR A 153 -1.20 -16.77 -13.97
CA TYR A 153 -0.85 -17.39 -15.25
C TYR A 153 -1.98 -17.33 -16.29
N TYR A 154 -3.24 -17.51 -15.90
CA TYR A 154 -4.35 -17.69 -16.84
C TYR A 154 -5.28 -16.48 -16.96
N LYS A 155 -5.52 -15.70 -15.89
CA LYS A 155 -6.32 -14.47 -15.99
C LYS A 155 -5.60 -13.20 -16.46
N PRO A 156 -4.26 -13.11 -16.64
CA PRO A 156 -3.68 -11.91 -17.21
C PRO A 156 -4.04 -11.69 -18.69
N PHE A 157 -4.52 -12.74 -19.35
CA PHE A 157 -4.56 -12.83 -20.81
C PHE A 157 -5.93 -12.55 -21.44
N PHE A 158 -6.95 -12.22 -20.66
CA PHE A 158 -8.21 -11.76 -21.24
C PHE A 158 -8.13 -10.28 -21.66
N VAL A 159 -7.62 -10.04 -22.87
CA VAL A 159 -8.10 -8.90 -23.66
C VAL A 159 -9.50 -9.27 -24.13
N TYR A 160 -10.53 -8.86 -23.39
CA TYR A 160 -11.91 -9.10 -23.81
C TYR A 160 -12.17 -8.28 -25.08
N LYS A 161 -12.34 -8.98 -26.21
CA LYS A 161 -12.85 -8.42 -27.46
C LYS A 161 -14.21 -7.78 -27.15
N SER A 162 -14.41 -6.52 -27.52
CA SER A 162 -15.72 -5.88 -27.40
C SER A 162 -16.71 -6.73 -28.20
N SER A 163 -17.67 -7.37 -27.54
CA SER A 163 -18.82 -7.90 -28.25
C SER A 163 -19.51 -6.71 -28.91
N GLU A 164 -19.70 -6.81 -30.22
CA GLU A 164 -20.51 -5.91 -31.01
C GLU A 164 -21.93 -5.92 -30.44
N ASP A 165 -22.23 -5.00 -29.54
CA ASP A 165 -23.59 -4.64 -29.18
C ASP A 165 -23.87 -3.26 -29.76
N SER A 166 -24.48 -3.30 -30.93
CA SER A 166 -24.94 -2.17 -31.70
C SER A 166 -25.81 -1.22 -30.86
N ASN A 167 -25.36 0.03 -30.78
CA ASN A 167 -26.16 1.24 -30.64
C ASN A 167 -26.71 1.72 -29.28
N ARG A 168 -26.27 1.22 -28.12
CA ARG A 168 -26.48 1.97 -26.84
C ARG A 168 -25.54 1.67 -25.66
N GLY A 169 -24.51 0.82 -25.81
CA GLY A 169 -23.70 0.31 -24.69
C GLY A 169 -22.21 0.70 -24.64
N LEU A 170 -21.71 1.51 -25.57
CA LEU A 170 -20.25 1.62 -25.86
C LEU A 170 -19.38 2.41 -24.85
N VAL A 171 -19.90 2.83 -23.69
CA VAL A 171 -19.17 3.68 -22.71
C VAL A 171 -18.91 2.96 -21.38
N LEU A 172 -19.33 1.71 -21.25
CA LEU A 172 -19.32 0.93 -20.01
C LEU A 172 -18.25 -0.20 -20.00
N LEU A 173 -17.08 0.00 -20.61
CA LEU A 173 -15.83 -0.42 -19.95
C LEU A 173 -15.63 0.53 -18.76
N THR A 174 -16.50 0.36 -17.77
CA THR A 174 -16.78 1.37 -16.76
C THR A 174 -15.52 1.65 -15.96
N LYS A 175 -15.32 2.91 -15.58
CA LYS A 175 -14.36 3.31 -14.54
C LYS A 175 -14.39 2.35 -13.33
N SER A 176 -15.55 1.78 -13.00
CA SER A 176 -15.71 0.79 -11.91
C SER A 176 -14.98 -0.53 -12.16
N ARG A 177 -14.94 -1.07 -13.38
CA ARG A 177 -14.25 -2.34 -13.66
C ARG A 177 -12.74 -2.20 -13.52
N VAL A 178 -12.16 -1.13 -14.05
CA VAL A 178 -10.71 -0.85 -13.93
C VAL A 178 -10.31 -0.59 -12.49
N LYS A 179 -11.12 0.16 -11.73
CA LYS A 179 -10.89 0.36 -10.29
C LYS A 179 -10.86 -0.97 -9.56
N ARG A 180 -11.82 -1.86 -9.84
CA ARG A 180 -11.89 -3.19 -9.23
C ARG A 180 -10.67 -4.05 -9.56
N ASP A 181 -10.26 -4.08 -10.81
CA ASP A 181 -9.06 -4.83 -11.23
C ASP A 181 -7.80 -4.29 -10.53
N LEU A 182 -7.69 -2.97 -10.35
CA LEU A 182 -6.57 -2.36 -9.63
C LEU A 182 -6.61 -2.73 -8.13
N VAL A 183 -7.79 -2.71 -7.51
CA VAL A 183 -7.99 -3.16 -6.12
C VAL A 183 -7.57 -4.62 -5.97
N TYR A 184 -7.97 -5.49 -6.90
CA TYR A 184 -7.54 -6.89 -6.87
C TYR A 184 -6.03 -7.04 -7.02
N ALA A 185 -5.38 -6.22 -7.85
CA ALA A 185 -3.92 -6.24 -7.94
C ALA A 185 -3.25 -5.90 -6.60
N TYR A 186 -3.73 -4.86 -5.90
CA TYR A 186 -3.28 -4.54 -4.53
C TYR A 186 -3.47 -5.75 -3.59
N GLN A 187 -4.68 -6.31 -3.53
CA GLN A 187 -5.01 -7.42 -2.63
C GLN A 187 -4.21 -8.69 -2.93
N ILE A 188 -4.01 -9.03 -4.21
CA ILE A 188 -3.20 -10.17 -4.64
C ILE A 188 -1.75 -9.97 -4.21
N LEU A 189 -1.17 -8.78 -4.41
CA LEU A 189 0.20 -8.50 -4.01
C LEU A 189 0.39 -8.56 -2.49
N SER A 190 -0.59 -8.10 -1.69
CA SER A 190 -0.54 -8.27 -0.23
C SER A 190 -0.69 -9.72 0.23
N TYR A 191 -1.53 -10.50 -0.46
CA TYR A 191 -1.64 -11.93 -0.20
C TYR A 191 -0.29 -12.62 -0.44
N LEU A 192 0.35 -12.30 -1.56
CA LEU A 192 1.67 -12.83 -1.96
C LEU A 192 2.84 -12.27 -1.14
N LYS A 193 2.59 -11.35 -0.19
CA LYS A 193 3.61 -10.68 0.64
C LYS A 193 4.64 -9.92 -0.17
N LEU A 194 4.18 -9.25 -1.23
CA LEU A 194 5.01 -8.42 -2.11
C LEU A 194 4.79 -6.92 -1.86
N ASP A 195 3.98 -6.58 -0.86
CA ASP A 195 3.78 -5.22 -0.38
C ASP A 195 4.88 -4.78 0.59
N ASP A 196 5.13 -3.47 0.65
CA ASP A 196 5.99 -2.84 1.66
C ASP A 196 5.18 -1.79 2.42
N HIS A 197 4.46 -2.27 3.43
CA HIS A 197 3.56 -1.47 4.27
C HIS A 197 2.68 -0.51 3.45
N THR A 198 3.04 0.77 3.41
CA THR A 198 2.33 1.84 2.69
C THR A 198 3.26 2.61 1.73
N TYR A 199 4.48 2.12 1.47
CA TYR A 199 5.52 2.88 0.76
C TYR A 199 5.54 2.61 -0.75
N THR A 200 5.00 1.47 -1.18
CA THR A 200 4.92 1.05 -2.58
C THR A 200 3.58 1.43 -3.19
N HIS A 201 3.50 1.46 -4.52
CA HIS A 201 2.32 2.01 -5.17
C HIS A 201 2.05 1.44 -6.56
N LEU A 202 0.76 1.21 -6.82
CA LEU A 202 0.23 0.74 -8.09
C LEU A 202 -0.63 1.83 -8.69
N SER A 203 -0.66 1.90 -10.01
CA SER A 203 -1.55 2.85 -10.65
C SER A 203 -2.07 2.37 -11.98
N TYR A 204 -3.16 2.99 -12.41
CA TYR A 204 -3.69 2.85 -13.75
C TYR A 204 -4.11 4.20 -14.34
N VAL A 205 -3.76 4.48 -15.59
CA VAL A 205 -4.21 5.68 -16.31
C VAL A 205 -5.40 5.38 -17.23
N LEU A 206 -6.49 6.12 -17.02
CA LEU A 206 -7.65 6.12 -17.93
C LEU A 206 -7.48 7.17 -19.02
N LYS A 207 -7.66 6.76 -20.27
CA LYS A 207 -7.50 7.61 -21.47
C LYS A 207 -8.84 8.15 -21.98
N ILE A 208 -9.73 8.63 -21.10
CA ILE A 208 -11.05 9.16 -21.50
C ILE A 208 -11.08 10.68 -21.29
N LYS A 209 -11.16 11.46 -22.38
CA LYS A 209 -11.21 12.94 -22.46
C LYS A 209 -10.01 13.68 -21.85
N SER A 210 -9.62 13.35 -20.62
CA SER A 210 -8.43 13.85 -19.92
C SER A 210 -7.76 12.69 -19.19
N ARG A 211 -6.43 12.57 -19.27
CA ARG A 211 -5.71 11.46 -18.61
C ARG A 211 -5.65 11.67 -17.10
N PHE A 212 -6.13 10.70 -16.35
CA PHE A 212 -6.03 10.68 -14.90
C PHE A 212 -5.59 9.30 -14.42
N ILE A 213 -4.90 9.30 -13.28
CA ILE A 213 -4.32 8.15 -12.61
C ILE A 213 -5.26 7.73 -11.48
N PHE A 214 -5.57 6.45 -11.40
CA PHE A 214 -6.09 5.83 -10.18
C PHE A 214 -4.95 5.23 -9.39
N THR A 215 -4.85 5.54 -8.10
CA THR A 215 -3.83 4.99 -7.19
C THR A 215 -4.19 5.31 -5.73
N HIS A 216 -3.37 4.81 -4.80
CA HIS A 216 -3.43 5.11 -3.38
C HIS A 216 -2.03 4.96 -2.75
N LEU A 217 -1.66 5.82 -1.78
CA LEU A 217 -0.34 5.77 -1.11
C LEU A 217 -0.35 5.62 0.43
N VAL A 218 -1.51 5.63 1.10
CA VAL A 218 -1.57 5.68 2.58
C VAL A 218 -2.06 4.36 3.23
N TYR A 219 -2.67 3.47 2.46
CA TYR A 219 -3.32 2.25 2.92
C TYR A 219 -2.38 1.10 2.65
N ARG A 220 -2.40 0.11 3.53
CA ARG A 220 -1.80 -1.17 3.20
C ARG A 220 -2.53 -1.80 2.03
N PHE A 221 -1.82 -2.62 1.27
CA PHE A 221 -2.37 -3.20 0.05
C PHE A 221 -3.63 -4.05 0.32
N ASP A 222 -3.74 -4.69 1.49
CA ASP A 222 -4.93 -5.45 1.93
C ASP A 222 -6.11 -4.56 2.39
N GLU A 223 -5.86 -3.30 2.71
CA GLU A 223 -6.88 -2.31 3.12
C GLU A 223 -7.49 -1.58 1.90
N VAL A 224 -6.85 -1.65 0.73
CA VAL A 224 -7.29 -0.96 -0.49
C VAL A 224 -8.62 -1.53 -1.00
N ASN A 225 -9.56 -0.63 -1.32
CA ASN A 225 -10.87 -0.94 -1.90
C ASN A 225 -11.28 0.13 -2.95
N GLU A 226 -12.41 -0.06 -3.64
CA GLU A 226 -12.81 0.84 -4.74
C GLU A 226 -13.03 2.30 -4.28
N ASN A 227 -13.44 2.49 -3.01
CA ASN A 227 -13.69 3.80 -2.41
C ASN A 227 -12.40 4.47 -1.93
N SER A 228 -11.36 3.69 -1.64
CA SER A 228 -10.06 4.23 -1.24
C SER A 228 -9.21 4.71 -2.41
N LEU A 229 -9.49 4.28 -3.65
CA LEU A 229 -8.76 4.73 -4.82
C LEU A 229 -9.04 6.20 -5.16
N MET A 230 -7.99 6.99 -5.29
CA MET A 230 -8.07 8.40 -5.64
C MET A 230 -7.87 8.62 -7.14
N ARG A 231 -8.44 9.71 -7.65
CA ARG A 231 -8.23 10.17 -9.02
C ARG A 231 -7.27 11.35 -9.01
N VAL A 232 -6.15 11.21 -9.71
CA VAL A 232 -5.06 12.18 -9.71
C VAL A 232 -4.71 12.57 -11.15
N SER A 233 -4.35 13.82 -11.39
CA SER A 233 -3.83 14.28 -12.68
C SER A 233 -2.42 13.71 -12.96
N LEU A 234 -1.96 13.80 -14.20
CA LEU A 234 -0.60 13.35 -14.54
C LEU A 234 0.50 14.17 -13.85
N ASP A 235 0.19 15.38 -13.38
CA ASP A 235 1.12 16.24 -12.65
C ASP A 235 1.06 16.03 -11.12
N GLY A 236 0.30 15.01 -10.69
CA GLY A 236 0.16 14.62 -9.29
C GLY A 236 -0.96 15.34 -8.54
N ASN A 237 -1.64 16.33 -9.11
CA ASN A 237 -2.72 17.03 -8.41
C ASN A 237 -3.95 16.12 -8.22
N VAL A 238 -4.45 15.99 -7.00
CA VAL A 238 -5.65 15.21 -6.68
C VAL A 238 -6.88 15.88 -7.29
N ILE A 239 -7.66 15.12 -8.05
CA ILE A 239 -8.91 15.58 -8.70
C ILE A 239 -10.14 15.07 -7.96
N GLU A 240 -10.07 13.88 -7.34
CA GLU A 240 -11.16 13.26 -6.59
C GLU A 240 -10.61 12.27 -5.56
N GLY A 241 -11.29 12.19 -4.40
CA GLY A 241 -10.81 11.45 -3.23
C GLY A 241 -10.04 12.36 -2.26
N THR A 242 -9.71 11.83 -1.10
CA THR A 242 -9.00 12.55 -0.04
C THR A 242 -7.80 11.75 0.41
N GLU A 243 -6.62 12.36 0.36
CA GLU A 243 -5.40 11.82 0.95
C GLU A 243 -5.07 12.63 2.19
N TYR A 244 -5.08 12.00 3.37
CA TYR A 244 -4.75 12.70 4.62
C TYR A 244 -3.24 12.98 4.78
N GLN A 245 -2.39 12.28 4.04
CA GLN A 245 -0.95 12.52 3.91
C GLN A 245 -0.53 12.32 2.45
N TYR A 246 -0.49 13.41 1.69
CA TYR A 246 -0.15 13.39 0.28
C TYR A 246 1.36 13.16 0.07
N ASN A 247 1.75 11.96 -0.38
CA ASN A 247 3.11 11.71 -0.81
C ASN A 247 3.25 11.97 -2.32
N LYS A 248 3.51 13.23 -2.69
CA LYS A 248 3.68 13.68 -4.09
C LYS A 248 4.65 12.80 -4.91
N THR A 249 5.62 12.21 -4.23
CA THR A 249 6.75 11.43 -4.76
C THR A 249 6.31 10.30 -5.69
N GLY A 250 5.38 9.45 -5.22
CA GLY A 250 4.96 8.26 -5.97
C GLY A 250 4.13 8.61 -7.22
N TYR A 251 3.37 9.71 -7.17
CA TYR A 251 2.58 10.17 -8.29
C TYR A 251 3.42 10.73 -9.43
N ILE A 252 4.47 11.48 -9.10
CA ILE A 252 5.29 12.17 -10.09
C ILE A 252 6.00 11.18 -11.02
N ILE A 253 6.58 10.11 -10.48
CA ILE A 253 7.25 9.06 -11.28
C ILE A 253 6.27 8.42 -12.28
N HIS A 254 5.09 8.04 -11.79
CA HIS A 254 4.05 7.43 -12.63
C HIS A 254 3.53 8.42 -13.68
N GLY A 255 3.35 9.68 -13.28
CA GLY A 255 2.98 10.81 -14.14
C GLY A 255 3.93 10.96 -15.32
N PHE A 256 5.23 11.05 -15.07
CA PHE A 256 6.26 11.16 -16.12
C PHE A 256 6.21 10.00 -17.11
N VAL A 257 6.12 8.75 -16.61
CA VAL A 257 6.03 7.57 -17.48
C VAL A 257 4.76 7.62 -18.33
N TYR A 258 3.59 7.90 -17.77
CA TYR A 258 2.34 7.98 -18.53
C TYR A 258 2.31 9.17 -19.53
N GLN A 259 3.01 10.26 -19.21
CA GLN A 259 3.16 11.39 -20.12
C GLN A 259 4.04 11.01 -21.32
N ALA A 260 5.16 10.31 -21.11
CA ALA A 260 6.08 9.93 -22.17
C ALA A 260 5.62 8.69 -22.98
N ARG A 261 5.20 7.62 -22.31
CA ARG A 261 4.88 6.32 -22.91
C ARG A 261 3.37 6.12 -23.03
N LYS A 262 2.84 6.42 -24.22
CA LYS A 262 1.39 6.35 -24.48
C LYS A 262 0.84 4.92 -24.53
N ASP A 263 1.70 3.94 -24.72
CA ASP A 263 1.38 2.51 -24.74
C ASP A 263 1.19 1.91 -23.34
N ILE A 264 1.73 2.55 -22.29
CA ILE A 264 1.61 2.10 -20.91
C ILE A 264 0.28 2.60 -20.30
N GLN A 265 -0.43 1.70 -19.60
CA GLN A 265 -1.66 2.02 -18.86
C GLN A 265 -1.64 1.64 -17.39
N ALA A 266 -0.78 0.71 -16.98
CA ALA A 266 -0.59 0.33 -15.59
C ALA A 266 0.89 0.41 -15.22
N ILE A 267 1.19 0.86 -14.00
CA ILE A 267 2.55 0.96 -13.46
C ILE A 267 2.52 0.48 -12.02
N PHE A 268 3.32 -0.52 -11.70
CA PHE A 268 3.50 -1.07 -10.35
C PHE A 268 4.95 -0.83 -9.92
N HIS A 269 5.13 -0.19 -8.77
CA HIS A 269 6.42 0.06 -8.16
C HIS A 269 6.51 -0.67 -6.82
N LEU A 270 7.48 -1.60 -6.70
CA LEU A 270 7.63 -2.46 -5.52
C LEU A 270 9.08 -2.47 -4.97
N HIS A 271 9.19 -2.76 -3.67
CA HIS A 271 10.41 -2.79 -2.85
C HIS A 271 10.65 -4.14 -2.18
N THR A 272 10.34 -5.25 -2.86
CA THR A 272 10.55 -6.58 -2.24
C THR A 272 12.04 -6.82 -1.98
N PRO A 273 12.44 -7.49 -0.88
CA PRO A 273 13.84 -7.67 -0.54
C PRO A 273 14.68 -8.36 -1.64
N SER A 274 14.07 -9.31 -2.36
CA SER A 274 14.67 -10.02 -3.50
C SER A 274 14.94 -9.08 -4.68
N ILE A 275 13.97 -8.26 -5.07
CA ILE A 275 14.14 -7.26 -6.14
C ILE A 275 15.18 -6.22 -5.73
N VAL A 276 15.13 -5.72 -4.49
CA VAL A 276 16.11 -4.76 -3.96
C VAL A 276 17.52 -5.36 -4.00
N ALA A 277 17.69 -6.60 -3.55
CA ALA A 277 18.97 -7.31 -3.57
C ALA A 277 19.54 -7.40 -4.99
N VAL A 278 18.76 -7.90 -5.96
CA VAL A 278 19.21 -8.04 -7.36
C VAL A 278 19.44 -6.68 -8.01
N SER A 279 18.60 -5.67 -7.75
CA SER A 279 18.79 -4.32 -8.27
C SER A 279 20.11 -3.70 -7.82
N SER A 280 20.63 -4.12 -6.66
CA SER A 280 21.88 -3.64 -6.06
C SER A 280 23.15 -4.29 -6.63
N LEU A 281 23.03 -5.39 -7.40
CA LEU A 281 24.16 -6.07 -8.02
C LEU A 281 24.62 -5.33 -9.27
N LYS A 282 25.94 -5.22 -9.52
CA LYS A 282 26.45 -4.60 -10.76
C LYS A 282 25.85 -5.23 -12.02
N ASP A 283 25.82 -6.56 -12.06
CA ASP A 283 25.32 -7.33 -13.21
C ASP A 283 23.79 -7.36 -13.30
N GLY A 284 23.08 -6.91 -12.25
CA GLY A 284 21.62 -6.89 -12.22
C GLY A 284 21.01 -8.29 -12.29
N LEU A 285 19.96 -8.45 -13.09
CA LEU A 285 19.28 -9.73 -13.29
C LEU A 285 20.00 -10.59 -14.33
N LEU A 286 20.41 -11.79 -13.91
CA LEU A 286 21.12 -12.78 -14.73
C LEU A 286 20.14 -13.76 -15.39
N PRO A 287 20.42 -14.26 -16.60
CA PRO A 287 19.57 -15.22 -17.31
C PRO A 287 19.74 -16.66 -16.80
N ILE A 288 19.59 -16.88 -15.49
CA ILE A 288 19.86 -18.15 -14.81
C ILE A 288 18.59 -18.93 -14.40
N SER A 289 17.42 -18.46 -14.83
CA SER A 289 16.14 -19.15 -14.61
C SER A 289 15.17 -18.84 -15.74
N GLN A 290 14.19 -19.72 -15.98
CA GLN A 290 13.12 -19.46 -16.95
C GLN A 290 12.33 -18.18 -16.62
N TRP A 291 12.19 -17.84 -15.33
CA TRP A 291 11.64 -16.57 -14.86
C TRP A 291 12.45 -15.39 -15.39
N ALA A 292 13.77 -15.41 -15.21
CA ALA A 292 14.67 -14.36 -15.67
C ALA A 292 14.70 -14.22 -17.20
N LEU A 293 14.54 -15.34 -17.92
CA LEU A 293 14.53 -15.36 -19.38
C LEU A 293 13.35 -14.60 -20.00
N HIS A 294 12.29 -14.28 -19.25
CA HIS A 294 11.25 -13.34 -19.72
C HIS A 294 11.80 -11.92 -19.97
N PHE A 295 12.91 -11.57 -19.32
CA PHE A 295 13.44 -10.21 -19.25
C PHE A 295 14.80 -10.06 -19.94
N TYR A 296 15.34 -11.12 -20.55
CA TYR A 296 16.63 -11.06 -21.23
C TYR A 296 16.61 -10.01 -22.35
N ASN A 297 17.50 -9.02 -22.26
CA ASN A 297 17.53 -7.81 -23.12
C ASN A 297 16.19 -7.02 -23.18
N LYS A 298 15.34 -7.16 -22.16
CA LYS A 298 14.03 -6.49 -22.02
C LYS A 298 13.84 -5.77 -20.69
N ILE A 299 14.94 -5.57 -19.94
CA ILE A 299 14.96 -4.87 -18.66
C ILE A 299 15.85 -3.64 -18.74
N SER A 300 15.35 -2.53 -18.20
CA SER A 300 16.10 -1.29 -18.05
C SER A 300 16.69 -1.18 -16.64
N TYR A 301 17.72 -0.35 -16.50
CA TYR A 301 18.32 -0.03 -15.21
C TYR A 301 18.37 1.48 -15.04
N HIS A 302 18.05 1.94 -13.84
CA HIS A 302 18.06 3.35 -13.50
C HIS A 302 18.83 3.56 -12.20
N ASN A 303 19.82 4.45 -12.24
CA ASN A 303 20.70 4.69 -11.09
C ASN A 303 19.98 5.46 -9.99
N TYR A 304 20.24 5.09 -8.74
CA TYR A 304 19.63 5.73 -7.57
C TYR A 304 19.99 7.21 -7.47
N ASP A 305 18.99 8.06 -7.27
CA ASP A 305 19.16 9.49 -7.00
C ASP A 305 18.32 9.92 -5.77
N SER A 306 18.39 9.12 -4.69
CA SER A 306 17.69 9.42 -3.44
C SER A 306 16.17 9.64 -3.65
N LEU A 307 15.57 10.54 -2.87
CA LEU A 307 14.20 11.02 -3.02
C LEU A 307 14.11 12.22 -3.99
N ALA A 308 15.02 12.35 -4.97
CA ALA A 308 15.04 13.51 -5.86
C ALA A 308 13.79 13.55 -6.75
N LEU A 309 12.91 14.52 -6.49
CA LEU A 309 11.64 14.73 -7.20
C LEU A 309 11.72 15.88 -8.20
N SER A 310 12.75 15.85 -9.02
CA SER A 310 12.99 16.89 -10.00
C SER A 310 12.46 16.49 -11.38
N ASN A 311 12.07 17.49 -12.18
CA ASN A 311 11.76 17.27 -13.61
C ASN A 311 12.95 16.65 -14.36
N THR A 312 14.18 16.94 -13.92
CA THR A 312 15.39 16.33 -14.46
C THR A 312 15.45 14.83 -14.17
N GLU A 313 15.04 14.40 -12.98
CA GLU A 313 15.03 12.98 -12.64
C GLU A 313 13.94 12.21 -13.39
N GLY A 314 12.74 12.81 -13.52
CA GLY A 314 11.69 12.26 -14.38
C GLY A 314 12.15 12.02 -15.82
N LYS A 315 12.89 12.97 -16.41
CA LYS A 315 13.45 12.83 -17.77
C LYS A 315 14.50 11.72 -17.86
N ARG A 316 15.38 11.60 -16.87
CA ARG A 316 16.38 10.52 -16.81
C ARG A 316 15.71 9.16 -16.70
N LEU A 317 14.71 9.02 -15.81
CA LEU A 317 13.95 7.79 -15.64
C LEU A 317 13.26 7.38 -16.96
N ILE A 318 12.65 8.31 -17.68
CA ILE A 318 12.06 8.03 -19.00
C ILE A 318 13.14 7.58 -20.00
N ALA A 319 14.28 8.28 -20.04
CA ALA A 319 15.38 7.95 -20.95
C ALA A 319 15.97 6.56 -20.66
N ASP A 320 16.05 6.17 -19.40
CA ASP A 320 16.52 4.85 -18.98
C ASP A 320 15.47 3.76 -19.27
N LEU A 321 14.18 4.07 -19.16
CA LEU A 321 13.08 3.12 -19.43
C LEU A 321 13.04 2.71 -20.90
N LYS A 322 13.36 3.62 -21.83
CA LYS A 322 13.40 3.35 -23.28
C LYS A 322 12.07 2.72 -23.73
N GLU A 323 12.15 1.63 -24.50
CA GLU A 323 11.02 0.84 -25.01
C GLU A 323 10.58 -0.28 -24.05
N ASN A 324 11.34 -0.52 -22.97
CA ASN A 324 11.08 -1.63 -22.06
C ASN A 324 9.85 -1.37 -21.19
N PHE A 325 9.31 -2.47 -20.64
CA PHE A 325 8.19 -2.45 -19.70
C PHE A 325 8.63 -2.77 -18.27
N VAL A 326 9.89 -3.11 -18.05
CA VAL A 326 10.43 -3.47 -16.75
C VAL A 326 11.73 -2.73 -16.54
N MET A 327 11.89 -2.16 -15.34
CA MET A 327 13.08 -1.46 -14.92
C MET A 327 13.45 -1.86 -13.49
N LEU A 328 14.73 -2.16 -13.27
CA LEU A 328 15.31 -2.21 -11.93
C LEU A 328 15.88 -0.84 -11.58
N MET A 329 15.38 -0.27 -10.51
CA MET A 329 15.92 0.94 -9.91
C MET A 329 17.03 0.50 -8.96
N ARG A 330 18.28 0.81 -9.30
CA ARG A 330 19.46 0.42 -8.52
C ARG A 330 19.27 0.78 -7.06
N ASN A 331 19.53 -0.17 -6.16
CA ASN A 331 19.47 0.03 -4.71
C ASN A 331 18.09 0.42 -4.14
N HIS A 332 17.00 0.27 -4.92
CA HIS A 332 15.68 0.77 -4.53
C HIS A 332 14.56 -0.24 -4.76
N GLY A 333 14.46 -0.83 -5.96
CA GLY A 333 13.35 -1.71 -6.26
C GLY A 333 13.10 -1.86 -7.76
N SER A 334 11.83 -1.96 -8.14
CA SER A 334 11.44 -2.10 -9.55
C SER A 334 10.31 -1.18 -9.95
N ILE A 335 10.26 -0.89 -11.25
CA ILE A 335 9.06 -0.39 -11.94
C ILE A 335 8.69 -1.44 -12.98
N THR A 336 7.45 -1.91 -12.92
CA THR A 336 6.86 -2.78 -13.94
C THR A 336 5.65 -2.10 -14.54
N CYS A 337 5.62 -2.04 -15.86
CA CYS A 337 4.63 -1.35 -16.65
C CYS A 337 3.83 -2.36 -17.46
N GLY A 338 2.58 -2.04 -17.77
CA GLY A 338 1.74 -2.85 -18.64
C GLY A 338 0.79 -2.00 -19.47
N ARG A 339 0.39 -2.52 -20.62
CA ARG A 339 -0.75 -2.01 -21.41
C ARG A 339 -2.07 -2.28 -20.67
N THR A 340 -2.06 -3.24 -19.75
CA THR A 340 -3.15 -3.58 -18.84
C THR A 340 -2.59 -3.80 -17.43
N ILE A 341 -3.47 -3.78 -16.42
CA ILE A 341 -3.14 -4.09 -15.01
C ILE A 341 -2.57 -5.51 -14.92
N GLN A 342 -3.17 -6.42 -15.67
CA GLN A 342 -2.81 -7.81 -15.81
C GLN A 342 -1.37 -8.00 -16.34
N GLU A 343 -1.00 -7.25 -17.38
CA GLU A 343 0.35 -7.33 -17.94
C GLU A 343 1.40 -6.79 -16.96
N ALA A 344 1.09 -5.69 -16.25
CA ALA A 344 1.96 -5.20 -15.18
C ALA A 344 2.13 -6.26 -14.08
N MET A 345 1.03 -6.85 -13.60
CA MET A 345 1.03 -7.91 -12.58
C MET A 345 1.86 -9.13 -13.01
N PHE A 346 1.74 -9.56 -14.28
CA PHE A 346 2.52 -10.66 -14.83
C PHE A 346 4.02 -10.37 -14.72
N TYR A 347 4.45 -9.18 -15.16
CA TYR A 347 5.86 -8.79 -15.08
C TYR A 347 6.32 -8.66 -13.63
N THR A 348 5.51 -8.08 -12.74
CA THR A 348 5.81 -7.98 -11.32
C THR A 348 6.07 -9.35 -10.69
N TYR A 349 5.17 -10.30 -10.90
CA TYR A 349 5.29 -11.64 -10.34
C TYR A 349 6.51 -12.38 -10.89
N HIS A 350 6.71 -12.36 -12.20
CA HIS A 350 7.83 -13.10 -12.82
C HIS A 350 9.17 -12.47 -12.46
N LEU A 351 9.25 -11.14 -12.34
CA LEU A 351 10.44 -10.44 -11.88
C LEU A 351 10.77 -10.84 -10.44
N GLU A 352 9.77 -10.88 -9.57
CA GLU A 352 9.92 -11.33 -8.18
C GLU A 352 10.46 -12.76 -8.10
N GLN A 353 9.90 -13.70 -8.87
CA GLN A 353 10.39 -15.10 -8.89
C GLN A 353 11.80 -15.21 -9.46
N ALA A 354 12.12 -14.44 -10.50
CA ALA A 354 13.45 -14.36 -11.08
C ALA A 354 14.47 -13.86 -10.06
N CYS A 355 14.16 -12.78 -9.35
CA CYS A 355 15.03 -12.21 -8.33
C CYS A 355 15.20 -13.15 -7.12
N LYS A 356 14.11 -13.76 -6.62
CA LYS A 356 14.17 -14.77 -5.55
C LYS A 356 15.08 -15.93 -5.93
N THR A 357 14.89 -16.46 -7.14
CA THR A 357 15.68 -17.58 -7.64
C THR A 357 17.15 -17.18 -7.75
N GLN A 358 17.45 -16.00 -8.27
CA GLN A 358 18.82 -15.52 -8.34
C GLN A 358 19.47 -15.36 -6.97
N CYS A 359 18.77 -14.82 -5.96
CA CYS A 359 19.28 -14.74 -4.59
C CYS A 359 19.60 -16.14 -4.04
N LEU A 360 18.70 -17.11 -4.23
CA LEU A 360 18.92 -18.50 -3.80
C LEU A 360 20.11 -19.14 -4.53
N THR A 361 20.19 -18.98 -5.85
CA THR A 361 21.26 -19.56 -6.67
C THR A 361 22.62 -18.99 -6.29
N LEU A 362 22.74 -17.66 -6.12
CA LEU A 362 23.99 -17.01 -5.73
C LEU A 362 24.43 -17.39 -4.31
N ALA A 363 23.48 -17.61 -3.39
CA ALA A 363 23.76 -18.04 -2.03
C ALA A 363 24.42 -19.43 -1.95
N MET A 364 24.27 -20.28 -2.97
CA MET A 364 24.94 -21.58 -3.03
C MET A 364 26.45 -21.46 -3.30
N ASN A 365 26.91 -20.30 -3.78
CA ASN A 365 28.32 -20.03 -4.10
C ASN A 365 28.94 -21.10 -5.02
N ARG A 366 28.21 -21.46 -6.08
CA ARG A 366 28.65 -22.39 -7.13
C ARG A 366 28.73 -21.68 -8.46
N GLU A 367 29.51 -22.25 -9.38
CA GLU A 367 29.56 -21.79 -10.76
C GLU A 367 28.16 -21.84 -11.40
N LEU A 368 27.81 -20.77 -12.12
CA LEU A 368 26.50 -20.63 -12.74
C LEU A 368 26.48 -21.26 -14.12
N SER A 369 25.47 -22.07 -14.40
CA SER A 369 25.17 -22.50 -15.77
C SER A 369 24.34 -21.41 -16.46
N ILE A 370 24.97 -20.67 -17.38
CA ILE A 370 24.34 -19.59 -18.14
C ILE A 370 24.10 -20.08 -19.57
N PRO A 371 22.86 -20.08 -20.08
CA PRO A 371 22.59 -20.44 -21.47
C PRO A 371 23.27 -19.46 -22.44
N SER A 372 23.56 -19.91 -23.66
CA SER A 372 24.11 -19.02 -24.70
C SER A 372 23.14 -17.87 -25.01
N GLU A 373 23.67 -16.76 -25.55
CA GLU A 373 22.86 -15.61 -25.95
C GLU A 373 21.77 -15.97 -26.98
N GLU A 374 22.08 -16.92 -27.87
CA GLU A 374 21.12 -17.46 -28.84
C GLU A 374 19.95 -18.16 -28.14
N ILE A 375 20.23 -19.02 -27.17
CA ILE A 375 19.19 -19.71 -26.39
C ILE A 375 18.39 -18.71 -25.55
N CYS A 376 19.05 -17.73 -24.94
CA CYS A 376 18.36 -16.68 -24.19
C CYS A 376 17.42 -15.86 -25.09
N SER A 377 17.89 -15.47 -26.28
CA SER A 377 17.10 -14.73 -27.25
C SER A 377 15.92 -15.54 -27.80
N LYS A 378 16.11 -16.85 -28.00
CA LYS A 378 15.05 -17.77 -28.38
C LYS A 378 14.01 -17.91 -27.26
N ALA A 379 14.46 -18.11 -26.02
CA ALA A 379 13.58 -18.25 -24.87
C ALA A 379 12.65 -17.04 -24.68
N VAL A 380 13.15 -15.82 -24.85
CA VAL A 380 12.32 -14.60 -24.83
C VAL A 380 11.21 -14.67 -25.88
N LYS A 381 11.54 -15.06 -27.12
CA LYS A 381 10.56 -15.18 -28.21
C LYS A 381 9.53 -16.26 -27.90
N ASP A 382 9.97 -17.42 -27.45
CA ASP A 382 9.10 -18.57 -27.15
C ASP A 382 8.12 -18.24 -26.01
N LEU A 383 8.62 -17.70 -24.89
CA LEU A 383 7.81 -17.29 -23.74
C LEU A 383 6.81 -16.17 -24.09
N LEU A 384 7.21 -15.19 -24.90
CA LEU A 384 6.32 -14.15 -25.38
C LEU A 384 5.35 -14.63 -26.46
N SER A 385 5.68 -15.68 -27.22
CA SER A 385 4.81 -16.28 -28.25
C SER A 385 3.74 -17.19 -27.65
N LEU A 386 4.04 -17.89 -26.55
CA LEU A 386 3.03 -18.58 -25.74
C LEU A 386 1.96 -17.61 -25.23
N LYS A 387 2.36 -16.37 -24.91
CA LYS A 387 1.45 -15.25 -24.64
C LYS A 387 0.55 -14.90 -25.83
N ALA A 388 0.98 -15.08 -27.08
CA ALA A 388 0.13 -14.88 -28.26
C ALA A 388 -0.81 -16.07 -28.54
N ILE A 389 -0.36 -17.30 -28.26
CA ILE A 389 -1.15 -18.53 -28.47
C ILE A 389 -2.26 -18.67 -27.43
N LEU A 390 -2.00 -18.38 -26.15
CA LEU A 390 -3.03 -18.39 -25.09
C LEU A 390 -4.12 -17.33 -25.31
N VAL A 391 -3.79 -16.21 -25.98
CA VAL A 391 -4.77 -15.20 -26.41
C VAL A 391 -5.63 -15.68 -27.58
N ARG A 392 -5.14 -16.60 -28.42
CA ARG A 392 -5.90 -17.19 -29.55
C ARG A 392 -6.65 -18.49 -29.17
N GLY A 393 -6.18 -19.23 -28.18
CA GLY A 393 -6.73 -20.54 -27.78
C GLY A 393 -8.08 -20.49 -27.06
N ILE A 394 -8.59 -19.30 -26.73
CA ILE A 394 -9.92 -19.11 -26.15
C ILE A 394 -10.79 -18.39 -27.17
N GLY A 395 -11.29 -19.15 -28.15
CA GLY A 395 -12.32 -18.71 -29.09
C GLY A 395 -12.00 -18.91 -30.56
N THR A 396 -12.02 -20.16 -31.03
CA THR A 396 -12.67 -20.60 -32.29
C THR A 396 -12.62 -22.13 -32.36
N HIS A 397 -13.42 -22.82 -31.56
CA HIS A 397 -13.88 -24.16 -31.93
C HIS A 397 -15.35 -24.28 -31.57
N GLY A 398 -16.19 -24.27 -32.61
CA GLY A 398 -17.61 -24.58 -32.57
C GLY A 398 -18.50 -23.39 -32.28
N LEU A 399 -18.95 -22.72 -33.35
CA LEU A 399 -20.34 -22.34 -33.61
C LEU A 399 -20.44 -21.97 -35.10
N ASP A 400 -20.58 -23.01 -35.93
CA ASP A 400 -21.65 -23.02 -36.94
C ASP A 400 -22.97 -23.29 -36.20
#